data_AF-A0A518IQ36-F1
#
_entry.id   AF-A0A518IQ36-F1
#
_cell.length_a   1.000
_cell.length_b   1.000
_cell.length_c   1.000
_cell.angle_alpha   90.00
_cell.angle_beta   90.00
_cell.angle_gamma   90.00
#
_symmetry.space_group_name_H-M   'P 1'
#
loop_
_entity.id
_entity.type
_entity.pdbx_description
1 polymer ?
#
loop_
_entity_poly.entity_id
_entity_poly.type
_entity_poly.pdbx_seq_one_letter_code
_entity_poly.pdbx_strand_id
1 'polypeptide(L)'
;MFTRHLAPALAGLFAIAASSLSAQEPAKVSPEAAPVLSAFVDQIKAAKAVTAVFKTSEQVFSEGQVVFETKTDYSAASALPNKFALRVDSEELNVDIISDGKMLNMLVTPDAYISKDSPATLADLIVEPGMPGGPIIDALLAMTIPSESARESLLTDVTSVELVKPEGDAKPAGKTLQLNRADDSFVQLTITDGKQPKLAGMLIDMTELIKRANPQVQKTPGFKFVVNVVVEKWEWAEGGPDTFKFEAPKDAKAFASVEALVESMEGGPHPLVGKPAPDFEAPLMDDSTLKLSKHLGKDVVILDFWATWCGPCRLAMPVISEVAEEFKDKGVVLYAINNAESKAEIEAFLKQSKLAITVARDEDSSIAMTYQVTGFPMTVMIGKSGKVENVHLGFQSLENLREQLTTELSVLSKGESLVESKE
;
A
#
# COMPACT_ATOMS: atom_id res chain seq x y z
N MET A 1 23.65 11.35 -3.73
CA MET A 1 22.92 12.03 -2.63
C MET A 1 21.46 12.30 -2.98
N PHE A 2 21.10 12.53 -4.25
CA PHE A 2 19.70 12.65 -4.71
C PHE A 2 18.91 11.32 -4.84
N THR A 3 19.60 10.18 -4.81
CA THR A 3 19.07 8.87 -5.23
C THR A 3 18.42 8.03 -4.12
N ARG A 4 18.49 8.47 -2.85
CA ARG A 4 18.04 7.67 -1.69
C ARG A 4 16.70 8.13 -1.09
N HIS A 5 16.13 9.22 -1.61
CA HIS A 5 14.92 9.87 -1.08
C HIS A 5 13.70 9.84 -2.04
N LEU A 6 13.85 9.32 -3.27
CA LEU A 6 12.79 9.31 -4.27
C LEU A 6 11.94 8.03 -4.26
N ALA A 7 12.55 6.87 -4.02
CA ALA A 7 11.85 5.58 -3.90
C ALA A 7 10.79 5.54 -2.77
N PRO A 8 11.05 6.02 -1.53
CA PRO A 8 10.04 6.03 -0.47
C PRO A 8 8.94 7.09 -0.67
N ALA A 9 9.18 8.12 -1.50
CA ALA A 9 8.19 9.15 -1.79
C ALA A 9 7.05 8.66 -2.71
N LEU A 10 7.30 7.62 -3.52
CA LEU A 10 6.31 7.01 -4.41
C LEU A 10 5.39 6.00 -3.68
N ALA A 11 5.89 5.34 -2.63
CA ALA A 11 5.11 4.37 -1.85
C ALA A 11 3.93 5.00 -1.08
N GLY A 12 4.06 6.27 -0.65
CA GLY A 12 3.02 6.99 0.11
C GLY A 12 1.86 7.55 -0.72
N LEU A 13 1.94 7.52 -2.04
CA LEU A 13 0.95 8.13 -2.95
C LEU A 13 -0.27 7.27 -3.22
N PHE A 14 -0.23 6.01 -2.83
CA PHE A 14 -1.18 5.00 -3.28
C PHE A 14 -2.24 4.61 -2.24
N ALA A 15 -2.34 5.36 -1.14
CA ALA A 15 -3.29 5.11 -0.06
C ALA A 15 -4.56 5.98 -0.09
N ILE A 16 -4.91 6.63 -1.21
CA ILE A 16 -6.11 7.48 -1.28
C ILE A 16 -6.85 7.28 -2.60
N ALA A 17 -7.87 6.42 -2.58
CA ALA A 17 -9.11 6.58 -3.37
C ALA A 17 -10.21 5.65 -2.84
N ALA A 18 -10.64 5.86 -1.58
CA ALA A 18 -11.89 5.31 -1.08
C ALA A 18 -12.62 6.40 -0.31
N SER A 19 -13.16 7.40 -1.02
CA SER A 19 -14.08 8.38 -0.43
C SER A 19 -14.94 9.02 -1.52
N SER A 20 -16.24 8.77 -1.41
CA SER A 20 -17.38 9.34 -2.16
C SER A 20 -17.64 8.80 -3.57
N LEU A 21 -18.49 7.77 -3.65
CA LEU A 21 -19.45 7.64 -4.75
C LEU A 21 -20.42 8.85 -4.68
N SER A 22 -19.95 10.01 -5.12
CA SER A 22 -20.82 11.03 -5.69
C SER A 22 -21.14 10.59 -7.11
N ALA A 23 -22.37 10.80 -7.58
CA ALA A 23 -22.74 10.56 -8.97
C ALA A 23 -21.86 11.41 -9.89
N GLN A 24 -20.78 10.82 -10.40
CA GLN A 24 -19.85 11.47 -11.30
C GLN A 24 -20.56 11.66 -12.65
N GLU A 25 -20.48 12.87 -13.23
CA GLU A 25 -20.97 13.08 -14.59
C GLU A 25 -20.25 12.11 -15.54
N PRO A 26 -20.96 11.47 -16.49
CA PRO A 26 -20.34 10.54 -17.41
C PRO A 26 -19.22 11.22 -18.23
N ALA A 27 -18.09 10.52 -18.37
CA ALA A 27 -16.92 11.02 -19.09
C ALA A 27 -17.29 11.52 -20.50
N LYS A 28 -16.73 12.67 -20.89
CA LYS A 28 -16.88 13.21 -22.25
C LYS A 28 -16.00 12.44 -23.23
N VAL A 29 -16.58 11.57 -24.03
CA VAL A 29 -15.86 10.78 -25.04
C VAL A 29 -15.95 11.48 -26.40
N SER A 30 -14.80 11.76 -27.02
CA SER A 30 -14.76 12.33 -28.38
C SER A 30 -15.36 11.38 -29.43
N PRO A 31 -15.99 11.89 -30.51
CA PRO A 31 -16.60 11.06 -31.56
C PRO A 31 -15.63 10.05 -32.18
N GLU A 32 -14.35 10.41 -32.28
CA GLU A 32 -13.31 9.57 -32.87
C GLU A 32 -12.81 8.48 -31.89
N ALA A 33 -12.80 8.76 -30.58
CA ALA A 33 -12.40 7.81 -29.54
C ALA A 33 -13.49 6.77 -29.23
N ALA A 34 -14.76 7.18 -29.30
CA ALA A 34 -15.92 6.35 -28.97
C ALA A 34 -15.93 4.96 -29.63
N PRO A 35 -15.72 4.80 -30.96
CA PRO A 35 -15.74 3.49 -31.59
C PRO A 35 -14.57 2.59 -31.16
N VAL A 36 -13.40 3.18 -30.85
CA VAL A 36 -12.22 2.43 -30.41
C VAL A 36 -12.43 1.90 -29.00
N LEU A 37 -12.89 2.78 -28.09
CA LEU A 37 -13.20 2.44 -26.72
C LEU A 37 -14.28 1.36 -26.66
N SER A 38 -15.38 1.54 -27.41
CA SER A 38 -16.47 0.56 -27.46
C SER A 38 -15.99 -0.81 -27.95
N ALA A 39 -15.26 -0.86 -29.07
CA ALA A 39 -14.79 -2.13 -29.63
C ALA A 39 -13.87 -2.89 -28.66
N PHE A 40 -12.98 -2.17 -27.95
CA PHE A 40 -12.11 -2.78 -26.96
C PHE A 40 -12.87 -3.29 -25.74
N VAL A 41 -13.80 -2.47 -25.21
CA VAL A 41 -14.67 -2.86 -24.09
C VAL A 41 -15.54 -4.06 -24.46
N ASP A 42 -16.12 -4.08 -25.66
CA ASP A 42 -16.95 -5.19 -26.13
C ASP A 42 -16.13 -6.49 -26.28
N GLN A 43 -14.86 -6.37 -26.70
CA GLN A 43 -13.96 -7.51 -26.76
C GLN A 43 -13.60 -8.05 -25.38
N ILE A 44 -13.35 -7.18 -24.38
CA ILE A 44 -13.13 -7.60 -22.99
C ILE A 44 -14.37 -8.32 -22.44
N LYS A 45 -15.58 -7.79 -22.71
CA LYS A 45 -16.84 -8.39 -22.28
C LYS A 45 -17.10 -9.77 -22.88
N ALA A 46 -16.75 -9.95 -24.16
CA ALA A 46 -16.96 -11.21 -24.85
C ALA A 46 -15.91 -12.28 -24.48
N ALA A 47 -14.78 -11.87 -23.90
CA ALA A 47 -13.72 -12.77 -23.53
C ALA A 47 -14.14 -13.68 -22.37
N LYS A 48 -13.74 -14.95 -22.46
CA LYS A 48 -13.86 -15.90 -21.34
C LYS A 48 -12.56 -16.10 -20.59
N ALA A 49 -11.46 -15.72 -21.23
CA ALA A 49 -10.12 -15.83 -20.69
C ALA A 49 -9.17 -14.87 -21.40
N VAL A 50 -8.12 -14.46 -20.69
CA VAL A 50 -7.05 -13.59 -21.16
C VAL A 50 -5.73 -14.17 -20.68
N THR A 51 -4.70 -14.19 -21.52
CA THR A 51 -3.30 -14.25 -21.06
C THR A 51 -2.53 -13.06 -21.60
N ALA A 52 -1.66 -12.50 -20.77
CA ALA A 52 -0.85 -11.37 -21.14
C ALA A 52 0.54 -11.41 -20.47
N VAL A 53 1.52 -10.84 -21.17
CA VAL A 53 2.87 -10.60 -20.66
C VAL A 53 3.15 -9.11 -20.81
N PHE A 54 3.57 -8.49 -19.72
CA PHE A 54 3.81 -7.06 -19.60
C PHE A 54 5.25 -6.81 -19.21
N LYS A 55 5.83 -5.77 -19.80
CA LYS A 55 7.06 -5.13 -19.29
C LYS A 55 6.70 -3.76 -18.81
N THR A 56 6.97 -3.49 -17.54
CA THR A 56 6.70 -2.19 -16.94
C THR A 56 8.00 -1.44 -16.73
N SER A 57 7.93 -0.10 -16.84
CA SER A 57 9.00 0.79 -16.45
C SER A 57 8.43 2.00 -15.71
N GLU A 58 8.74 2.11 -14.43
CA GLU A 58 8.47 3.30 -13.63
C GLU A 58 9.62 4.28 -13.81
N GLN A 59 9.35 5.49 -14.30
CA GLN A 59 10.36 6.47 -14.62
C GLN A 59 10.09 7.77 -13.87
N VAL A 60 11.10 8.24 -13.13
CA VAL A 60 11.14 9.61 -12.60
C VAL A 60 12.05 10.44 -13.49
N PHE A 61 11.54 11.59 -13.90
CA PHE A 61 12.25 12.58 -14.69
C PHE A 61 12.62 13.79 -13.84
N SER A 62 13.76 14.39 -14.14
CA SER A 62 14.17 15.72 -13.69
C SER A 62 14.79 16.45 -14.86
N GLU A 63 14.38 17.69 -15.12
CA GLU A 63 14.85 18.50 -16.26
C GLU A 63 14.81 17.75 -17.61
N GLY A 64 13.81 16.87 -17.80
CA GLY A 64 13.62 16.09 -19.02
C GLY A 64 14.51 14.85 -19.15
N GLN A 65 15.32 14.51 -18.14
CA GLN A 65 16.11 13.28 -18.10
C GLN A 65 15.55 12.29 -17.09
N VAL A 66 15.57 10.99 -17.42
CA VAL A 66 15.24 9.93 -16.47
C VAL A 66 16.34 9.87 -15.40
N VAL A 67 15.99 10.16 -14.15
CA VAL A 67 16.90 10.13 -13.00
C VAL A 67 16.74 8.88 -12.14
N PHE A 68 15.61 8.17 -12.31
CA PHE A 68 15.33 6.91 -11.66
C PHE A 68 14.44 6.06 -12.58
N GLU A 69 14.75 4.77 -12.69
CA GLU A 69 13.97 3.82 -13.47
C GLU A 69 13.93 2.46 -12.75
N THR A 70 12.73 1.93 -12.55
CA THR A 70 12.52 0.54 -12.08
C THR A 70 11.79 -0.23 -13.17
N LYS A 71 12.28 -1.43 -13.50
CA LYS A 71 11.66 -2.31 -14.49
C LYS A 71 11.20 -3.60 -13.85
N THR A 72 9.99 -4.00 -14.21
CA THR A 72 9.40 -5.24 -13.70
C THR A 72 8.61 -5.92 -14.81
N ASP A 73 8.87 -7.21 -15.00
CA ASP A 73 8.15 -8.03 -15.96
C ASP A 73 7.03 -8.80 -15.25
N TYR A 74 5.88 -8.88 -15.88
CA TYR A 74 4.71 -9.55 -15.33
C TYR A 74 4.13 -10.53 -16.35
N SER A 75 3.65 -11.66 -15.86
CA SER A 75 2.71 -12.50 -16.60
C SER A 75 1.39 -12.55 -15.86
N ALA A 76 0.30 -12.38 -16.59
CA ALA A 76 -1.05 -12.47 -16.04
C ALA A 76 -1.92 -13.38 -16.89
N ALA A 77 -2.83 -14.09 -16.24
CA ALA A 77 -3.86 -14.87 -16.87
C ALA A 77 -5.14 -14.84 -16.07
N SER A 78 -6.28 -14.90 -16.75
CA SER A 78 -7.58 -15.03 -16.12
C SER A 78 -8.48 -15.91 -16.96
N ALA A 79 -9.39 -16.62 -16.30
CA ALA A 79 -10.47 -17.35 -16.96
C ALA A 79 -11.71 -17.40 -16.07
N LEU A 80 -12.87 -17.14 -16.67
CA LEU A 80 -14.14 -17.22 -15.97
C LEU A 80 -14.40 -18.64 -15.45
N PRO A 81 -15.05 -18.79 -14.27
CA PRO A 81 -15.60 -17.70 -13.47
C PRO A 81 -14.61 -17.02 -12.52
N ASN A 82 -13.53 -17.68 -12.12
CA ASN A 82 -12.71 -17.26 -10.97
C ASN A 82 -11.24 -17.77 -11.00
N LYS A 83 -10.73 -18.22 -12.15
CA LYS A 83 -9.31 -18.61 -12.28
C LYS A 83 -8.47 -17.40 -12.60
N PHE A 84 -7.38 -17.22 -11.86
CA PHE A 84 -6.51 -16.08 -12.00
C PHE A 84 -5.05 -16.45 -11.73
N ALA A 85 -4.11 -15.86 -12.45
CA ALA A 85 -2.70 -15.97 -12.14
C ALA A 85 -2.02 -14.63 -12.44
N LEU A 86 -1.28 -14.11 -11.49
CA LEU A 86 -0.30 -13.05 -11.66
C LEU A 86 1.04 -13.57 -11.15
N ARG A 87 2.07 -13.41 -11.97
CA ARG A 87 3.45 -13.72 -11.59
C ARG A 87 4.32 -12.53 -11.91
N VAL A 88 5.17 -12.16 -10.97
CA VAL A 88 6.16 -11.10 -11.10
C VAL A 88 7.52 -11.74 -11.34
N ASP A 89 8.14 -11.44 -12.48
CA ASP A 89 9.51 -11.86 -12.79
C ASP A 89 10.45 -10.70 -12.45
N SER A 90 10.94 -10.72 -11.21
CA SER A 90 11.88 -9.73 -10.67
C SER A 90 12.92 -10.41 -9.80
N GLU A 91 14.18 -9.97 -9.90
CA GLU A 91 15.27 -10.44 -9.02
C GLU A 91 15.02 -10.08 -7.54
N GLU A 92 14.17 -9.08 -7.28
CA GLU A 92 13.90 -8.54 -5.94
C GLU A 92 12.51 -8.92 -5.38
N LEU A 93 11.53 -9.22 -6.24
CA LEU A 93 10.13 -9.47 -5.86
C LEU A 93 9.60 -10.75 -6.51
N ASN A 94 9.50 -11.83 -5.72
CA ASN A 94 8.78 -13.04 -6.13
C ASN A 94 7.35 -12.98 -5.60
N VAL A 95 6.43 -12.47 -6.43
CA VAL A 95 5.01 -12.41 -6.09
C VAL A 95 4.22 -13.29 -7.05
N ASP A 96 3.60 -14.32 -6.49
CA ASP A 96 2.68 -15.22 -7.18
C ASP A 96 1.29 -15.08 -6.54
N ILE A 97 0.31 -14.62 -7.31
CA ILE A 97 -1.11 -14.58 -6.90
C ILE A 97 -1.87 -15.49 -7.85
N ILE A 98 -2.24 -16.68 -7.38
CA ILE A 98 -2.78 -17.74 -8.22
C ILE A 98 -4.05 -18.32 -7.61
N SER A 99 -5.16 -18.17 -8.33
CA SER A 99 -6.43 -18.84 -8.11
C SER A 99 -6.65 -19.93 -9.16
N ASP A 100 -6.77 -21.19 -8.74
CA ASP A 100 -7.12 -22.32 -9.61
C ASP A 100 -8.65 -22.51 -9.78
N GLY A 101 -9.42 -21.63 -9.16
CA GLY A 101 -10.88 -21.64 -9.09
C GLY A 101 -11.46 -22.37 -7.88
N LYS A 102 -10.61 -23.03 -7.09
CA LYS A 102 -10.95 -23.61 -5.78
C LYS A 102 -10.18 -22.92 -4.65
N MET A 103 -8.88 -22.74 -4.82
CA MET A 103 -7.99 -22.09 -3.86
C MET A 103 -7.32 -20.87 -4.48
N LEU A 104 -7.32 -19.76 -3.75
CA LEU A 104 -6.48 -18.59 -3.99
C LEU A 104 -5.23 -18.70 -3.12
N ASN A 105 -4.07 -18.71 -3.77
CA ASN A 105 -2.76 -18.73 -3.14
C ASN A 105 -2.02 -17.43 -3.45
N MET A 106 -1.42 -16.83 -2.43
CA MET A 106 -0.66 -15.58 -2.56
C MET A 106 0.69 -15.77 -1.88
N LEU A 107 1.76 -15.81 -2.66
CA LEU A 107 3.13 -15.79 -2.12
C LEU A 107 3.40 -14.39 -1.57
N VAL A 108 3.66 -14.30 -0.26
CA VAL A 108 3.90 -13.03 0.42
C VAL A 108 5.39 -12.82 0.65
N THR A 109 6.09 -13.88 1.06
CA THR A 109 7.54 -13.92 1.24
C THR A 109 8.08 -15.25 0.71
N PRO A 110 9.40 -15.43 0.51
CA PRO A 110 9.96 -16.72 0.08
C PRO A 110 9.62 -17.91 0.99
N ASP A 111 9.27 -17.64 2.26
CA ASP A 111 8.99 -18.62 3.31
C ASP A 111 7.53 -18.62 3.80
N ALA A 112 6.64 -17.79 3.22
CA ALA A 112 5.24 -17.73 3.61
C ALA A 112 4.31 -17.41 2.44
N TYR A 113 3.17 -18.11 2.42
CA TYR A 113 2.08 -17.84 1.49
C TYR A 113 0.72 -17.93 2.18
N ILE A 114 -0.22 -17.16 1.68
CA ILE A 114 -1.62 -17.23 2.09
C ILE A 114 -2.33 -18.23 1.18
N SER A 115 -3.17 -19.08 1.75
CA SER A 115 -3.99 -20.06 1.04
C SER A 115 -5.40 -20.05 1.61
N LYS A 116 -6.37 -19.66 0.79
CA LYS A 116 -7.79 -19.57 1.16
C LYS A 116 -8.68 -19.97 -0.01
N ASP A 117 -9.97 -20.13 0.25
CA ASP A 117 -10.94 -20.43 -0.81
C ASP A 117 -10.89 -19.34 -1.90
N SER A 118 -10.93 -19.77 -3.16
CA SER A 118 -11.04 -18.85 -4.29
C SER A 118 -12.34 -18.05 -4.18
N PRO A 119 -12.34 -16.77 -4.58
CA PRO A 119 -13.57 -16.01 -4.69
C PRO A 119 -14.53 -16.68 -5.69
N ALA A 120 -15.82 -16.37 -5.55
CA ALA A 120 -16.84 -16.89 -6.46
C ALA A 120 -16.65 -16.34 -7.89
N THR A 121 -16.19 -15.10 -8.00
CA THR A 121 -15.95 -14.43 -9.29
C THR A 121 -14.60 -13.71 -9.33
N LEU A 122 -14.10 -13.43 -10.53
CA LEU A 122 -12.93 -12.56 -10.71
C LEU A 122 -13.16 -11.12 -10.24
N ALA A 123 -14.40 -10.65 -10.19
CA ALA A 123 -14.70 -9.30 -9.72
C ALA A 123 -14.41 -9.16 -8.21
N ASP A 124 -14.69 -10.20 -7.43
CA ASP A 124 -14.44 -10.23 -6.00
C ASP A 124 -12.92 -10.22 -5.70
N LEU A 125 -12.10 -10.73 -6.63
CA LEU A 125 -10.64 -10.69 -6.50
C LEU A 125 -10.10 -9.25 -6.46
N ILE A 126 -10.68 -8.33 -7.23
CA ILE A 126 -10.22 -6.93 -7.34
C ILE A 126 -10.42 -6.16 -6.02
N VAL A 127 -11.46 -6.53 -5.27
CA VAL A 127 -11.83 -5.86 -4.01
C VAL A 127 -11.31 -6.60 -2.78
N GLU A 128 -10.50 -7.64 -2.97
CA GLU A 128 -9.97 -8.48 -1.89
C GLU A 128 -8.98 -7.67 -1.03
N PRO A 129 -9.26 -7.45 0.27
CA PRO A 129 -8.35 -6.74 1.15
C PRO A 129 -7.01 -7.47 1.30
N GLY A 130 -5.90 -6.71 1.27
CA GLY A 130 -4.57 -7.25 1.52
C GLY A 130 -3.90 -7.93 0.32
N MET A 131 -4.35 -7.69 -0.91
CA MET A 131 -3.58 -8.13 -2.09
C MET A 131 -2.21 -7.44 -2.12
N PRO A 132 -1.10 -8.21 -2.20
CA PRO A 132 0.23 -7.66 -2.33
C PRO A 132 0.41 -7.11 -3.75
N GLY A 133 0.79 -5.83 -3.88
CA GLY A 133 1.24 -5.34 -5.18
C GLY A 133 1.05 -3.87 -5.51
N GLY A 134 0.24 -3.17 -4.73
CA GLY A 134 -0.06 -1.76 -4.99
C GLY A 134 -0.74 -1.53 -6.35
N PRO A 135 -0.98 -0.27 -6.71
CA PRO A 135 -1.89 0.08 -7.80
C PRO A 135 -1.42 -0.19 -9.21
N ILE A 136 -0.14 -0.50 -9.42
CA ILE A 136 0.32 -1.03 -10.70
C ILE A 136 -0.24 -2.44 -10.89
N ILE A 137 -0.17 -3.27 -9.85
CA ILE A 137 -0.79 -4.60 -9.86
C ILE A 137 -2.30 -4.45 -9.98
N ASP A 138 -2.96 -3.53 -9.27
CA ASP A 138 -4.40 -3.30 -9.43
C ASP A 138 -4.79 -2.89 -10.86
N ALA A 139 -3.99 -2.04 -11.51
CA ALA A 139 -4.20 -1.66 -12.90
C ALA A 139 -4.04 -2.85 -13.85
N LEU A 140 -3.00 -3.67 -13.66
CA LEU A 140 -2.77 -4.90 -14.44
C LEU A 140 -3.90 -5.92 -14.23
N LEU A 141 -4.40 -6.05 -13.00
CA LEU A 141 -5.54 -6.90 -12.65
C LEU A 141 -6.81 -6.42 -13.34
N ALA A 142 -7.13 -5.13 -13.24
CA ALA A 142 -8.29 -4.55 -13.90
C ALA A 142 -8.26 -4.79 -15.42
N MET A 143 -7.08 -4.73 -16.05
CA MET A 143 -6.97 -4.95 -17.49
C MET A 143 -7.10 -6.41 -17.91
N THR A 144 -6.69 -7.35 -17.05
CA THR A 144 -6.61 -8.78 -17.40
C THR A 144 -7.84 -9.56 -16.99
N ILE A 145 -8.77 -8.97 -16.25
CA ILE A 145 -10.01 -9.62 -15.83
C ILE A 145 -11.15 -9.35 -16.84
N PRO A 146 -11.74 -10.38 -17.46
CA PRO A 146 -12.91 -10.25 -18.34
C PRO A 146 -14.19 -10.09 -17.52
N SER A 147 -14.35 -8.97 -16.81
CA SER A 147 -15.55 -8.68 -15.99
C SER A 147 -16.13 -7.29 -16.24
N GLU A 148 -17.38 -7.08 -15.81
CA GLU A 148 -18.01 -5.75 -15.79
C GLU A 148 -17.41 -4.80 -14.75
N SER A 149 -16.72 -5.30 -13.71
CA SER A 149 -16.07 -4.48 -12.68
C SER A 149 -14.76 -3.84 -13.15
N ALA A 150 -14.02 -4.52 -14.03
CA ALA A 150 -12.85 -3.95 -14.71
C ALA A 150 -13.19 -2.67 -15.51
N ARG A 151 -14.40 -2.62 -16.10
CA ARG A 151 -14.94 -1.46 -16.82
C ARG A 151 -15.17 -0.27 -15.90
N GLU A 152 -15.67 -0.51 -14.69
CA GLU A 152 -15.92 0.56 -13.73
C GLU A 152 -14.60 1.12 -13.25
N SER A 153 -13.66 0.27 -12.84
CA SER A 153 -12.31 0.71 -12.42
C SER A 153 -11.59 1.57 -13.47
N LEU A 154 -11.59 1.16 -14.75
CA LEU A 154 -10.94 1.90 -15.84
C LEU A 154 -11.57 3.26 -16.14
N LEU A 155 -12.85 3.45 -15.80
CA LEU A 155 -13.60 4.68 -16.09
C LEU A 155 -13.90 5.51 -14.85
N THR A 156 -13.59 5.00 -13.66
CA THR A 156 -13.69 5.74 -12.39
C THR A 156 -12.79 6.97 -12.45
N ASP A 157 -13.32 8.13 -12.04
CA ASP A 157 -12.65 9.43 -12.06
C ASP A 157 -12.28 9.96 -13.46
N VAL A 158 -12.63 9.26 -14.54
CA VAL A 158 -12.37 9.73 -15.92
C VAL A 158 -13.35 10.86 -16.27
N THR A 159 -12.80 11.99 -16.69
CA THR A 159 -13.57 13.18 -17.09
C THR A 159 -13.71 13.32 -18.59
N SER A 160 -12.72 12.85 -19.37
CA SER A 160 -12.77 12.85 -20.83
C SER A 160 -11.92 11.75 -21.46
N VAL A 161 -12.31 11.34 -22.67
CA VAL A 161 -11.55 10.37 -23.48
C VAL A 161 -11.35 10.89 -24.91
N GLU A 162 -10.08 10.94 -25.34
CA GLU A 162 -9.69 11.48 -26.65
C GLU A 162 -8.66 10.59 -27.36
N LEU A 163 -8.57 10.73 -28.69
CA LEU A 163 -7.49 10.09 -29.45
C LEU A 163 -6.25 10.97 -29.45
N VAL A 164 -5.13 10.38 -29.07
CA VAL A 164 -3.83 11.04 -29.02
C VAL A 164 -2.78 10.22 -29.79
N LYS A 165 -1.59 10.80 -29.95
CA LYS A 165 -0.42 10.02 -30.32
C LYS A 165 0.11 9.31 -29.07
N PRO A 166 0.60 8.06 -29.17
CA PRO A 166 1.21 7.38 -28.04
C PRO A 166 2.42 8.16 -27.54
N GLU A 167 2.48 8.33 -26.22
CA GLU A 167 3.65 8.79 -25.48
C GLU A 167 4.38 7.60 -24.84
N GLY A 168 5.63 7.83 -24.44
CA GLY A 168 6.44 6.85 -23.71
C GLY A 168 6.92 5.69 -24.57
N ASP A 169 7.02 4.52 -23.95
CA ASP A 169 7.67 3.33 -24.51
C ASP A 169 6.71 2.42 -25.30
N ALA A 170 5.42 2.76 -25.33
CA ALA A 170 4.41 1.98 -26.04
C ALA A 170 4.70 1.96 -27.55
N LYS A 171 4.83 0.76 -28.13
CA LYS A 171 5.02 0.62 -29.58
C LYS A 171 3.76 1.09 -30.32
N PRO A 172 3.89 1.84 -31.44
CA PRO A 172 2.75 2.18 -32.27
C PRO A 172 2.14 0.90 -32.85
N ALA A 173 0.98 0.50 -32.35
CA ALA A 173 0.34 -0.77 -32.70
C ALA A 173 -1.15 -0.61 -33.08
N GLY A 174 -1.63 0.62 -33.17
CA GLY A 174 -3.02 0.96 -33.51
C GLY A 174 -3.34 2.38 -33.04
N LYS A 175 -4.47 2.53 -32.34
CA LYS A 175 -4.96 3.83 -31.86
C LYS A 175 -4.73 3.98 -30.37
N THR A 176 -4.40 5.19 -29.93
CA THR A 176 -4.15 5.50 -28.52
C THR A 176 -5.27 6.38 -27.96
N LEU A 177 -5.92 5.90 -26.92
CA LEU A 177 -6.91 6.64 -26.16
C LEU A 177 -6.24 7.27 -24.94
N GLN A 178 -6.43 8.57 -24.73
CA GLN A 178 -6.08 9.23 -23.48
C GLN A 178 -7.34 9.39 -22.63
N LEU A 179 -7.30 8.83 -21.42
CA LEU A 179 -8.33 8.92 -20.41
C LEU A 179 -7.84 9.94 -19.38
N ASN A 180 -8.38 11.17 -19.45
CA ASN A 180 -8.05 12.24 -18.51
C ASN A 180 -8.89 12.07 -17.24
N ARG A 181 -8.29 12.24 -16.05
CA ARG A 181 -8.96 12.02 -14.76
C ARG A 181 -9.15 13.32 -13.99
N ALA A 182 -10.06 13.30 -13.01
CA ALA A 182 -10.41 14.47 -12.21
C ALA A 182 -9.28 14.98 -11.28
N ASP A 183 -8.27 14.13 -11.04
CA ASP A 183 -7.10 14.43 -10.23
C ASP A 183 -5.91 14.99 -11.05
N ASP A 184 -6.15 15.31 -12.32
CA ASP A 184 -5.17 15.75 -13.32
C ASP A 184 -4.10 14.70 -13.68
N SER A 185 -4.31 13.44 -13.29
CA SER A 185 -3.59 12.31 -13.89
C SER A 185 -4.25 11.91 -15.23
N PHE A 186 -3.50 11.18 -16.05
CA PHE A 186 -4.07 10.55 -17.25
C PHE A 186 -3.50 9.17 -17.51
N VAL A 187 -4.28 8.37 -18.22
CA VAL A 187 -3.87 7.05 -18.72
C VAL A 187 -3.98 7.04 -20.24
N GLN A 188 -2.91 6.67 -20.93
CA GLN A 188 -2.96 6.35 -22.35
C GLN A 188 -3.08 4.84 -22.55
N LEU A 189 -4.07 4.39 -23.30
CA LEU A 189 -4.25 2.99 -23.71
C LEU A 189 -4.02 2.88 -25.22
N THR A 190 -2.99 2.14 -25.63
CA THR A 190 -2.73 1.84 -27.04
C THR A 190 -3.39 0.51 -27.40
N ILE A 191 -4.34 0.55 -28.31
CA ILE A 191 -5.20 -0.58 -28.69
C ILE A 191 -4.95 -0.94 -30.15
N THR A 192 -4.79 -2.23 -30.42
CA THR A 192 -4.57 -2.73 -31.79
C THR A 192 -5.81 -2.58 -32.65
N ASP A 193 -5.60 -2.28 -33.94
CA ASP A 193 -6.68 -2.34 -34.93
C ASP A 193 -7.14 -3.80 -35.16
N GLY A 194 -8.37 -3.97 -35.64
CA GLY A 194 -8.91 -5.27 -36.07
C GLY A 194 -10.18 -5.69 -35.36
N LYS A 195 -10.64 -6.92 -35.64
CA LYS A 195 -11.92 -7.46 -35.12
C LYS A 195 -11.87 -7.90 -33.67
N GLN A 196 -10.67 -8.18 -33.16
CA GLN A 196 -10.41 -8.55 -31.76
C GLN A 196 -9.33 -7.63 -31.22
N PRO A 197 -9.66 -6.35 -30.97
CA PRO A 197 -8.70 -5.37 -30.48
C PRO A 197 -8.05 -5.86 -29.19
N LYS A 198 -6.76 -5.61 -29.01
CA LYS A 198 -5.97 -6.00 -27.84
C LYS A 198 -5.26 -4.78 -27.27
N LEU A 199 -4.92 -4.82 -26.00
CA LEU A 199 -4.00 -3.85 -25.42
C LEU A 199 -2.60 -4.13 -25.97
N ALA A 200 -1.95 -3.11 -26.51
CA ALA A 200 -0.56 -3.17 -26.99
C ALA A 200 0.40 -2.40 -26.06
N GLY A 201 -0.12 -1.44 -25.32
CA GLY A 201 0.65 -0.71 -24.33
C GLY A 201 -0.23 0.24 -23.53
N MET A 202 0.29 0.67 -22.40
CA MET A 202 -0.31 1.67 -21.53
C MET A 202 0.77 2.62 -21.02
N LEU A 203 0.40 3.87 -20.81
CA LEU A 203 1.19 4.84 -20.07
C LEU A 203 0.30 5.49 -19.01
N ILE A 204 0.78 5.53 -17.78
CA ILE A 204 0.12 6.23 -16.68
C ILE A 204 1.00 7.43 -16.34
N ASP A 205 0.45 8.63 -16.41
CA ASP A 205 1.12 9.85 -15.94
C ASP A 205 0.43 10.33 -14.66
N MET A 206 1.18 10.33 -13.56
CA MET A 206 0.69 10.78 -12.25
C MET A 206 1.36 12.08 -11.80
N THR A 207 2.05 12.77 -12.70
CA THR A 207 2.93 13.89 -12.35
C THR A 207 2.22 14.97 -11.52
N GLU A 208 1.04 15.41 -11.95
CA GLU A 208 0.31 16.48 -11.28
C GLU A 208 -0.35 16.02 -9.98
N LEU A 209 -0.83 14.78 -9.92
CA LEU A 209 -1.30 14.15 -8.69
C LEU A 209 -0.17 14.12 -7.64
N ILE A 210 1.03 13.71 -8.03
CA ILE A 210 2.21 13.65 -7.15
C ILE A 210 2.62 15.05 -6.67
N LYS A 211 2.69 16.02 -7.59
CA LYS A 211 3.02 17.40 -7.21
C LYS A 211 2.00 17.99 -6.24
N ARG A 212 0.71 17.67 -6.40
CA ARG A 212 -0.35 18.11 -5.49
C ARG A 212 -0.22 17.49 -4.11
N ALA A 213 0.09 16.19 -4.06
CA ALA A 213 0.25 15.47 -2.81
C ALA A 213 1.55 15.83 -2.07
N ASN A 214 2.60 16.26 -2.79
CA ASN A 214 3.92 16.51 -2.23
C ASN A 214 4.47 17.92 -2.60
N PRO A 215 4.38 18.90 -1.67
CA PRO A 215 4.88 20.25 -1.88
C PRO A 215 6.39 20.37 -2.15
N GLN A 216 7.20 19.36 -1.78
CA GLN A 216 8.62 19.34 -2.10
C GLN A 216 8.84 18.97 -3.56
N VAL A 217 8.12 17.94 -4.04
CA VAL A 217 8.16 17.53 -5.44
C VAL A 217 7.59 18.61 -6.36
N GLN A 218 6.56 19.35 -5.90
CA GLN A 218 6.02 20.50 -6.62
C GLN A 218 7.08 21.57 -6.95
N LYS A 219 8.10 21.71 -6.10
CA LYS A 219 9.18 22.69 -6.28
C LYS A 219 10.35 22.17 -7.11
N THR A 220 10.36 20.87 -7.46
CA THR A 220 11.42 20.25 -8.25
C THR A 220 11.22 20.58 -9.74
N PRO A 221 12.12 21.37 -10.36
CA PRO A 221 11.99 21.74 -11.76
C PRO A 221 12.03 20.51 -12.68
N GLY A 222 11.07 20.42 -13.60
CA GLY A 222 11.03 19.34 -14.59
C GLY A 222 10.71 17.96 -14.01
N PHE A 223 10.17 17.88 -12.78
CA PHE A 223 9.66 16.62 -12.24
C PHE A 223 8.54 16.07 -13.11
N LYS A 224 8.68 14.80 -13.51
CA LYS A 224 7.63 13.99 -14.15
C LYS A 224 7.74 12.55 -13.64
N PHE A 225 6.62 11.91 -13.40
CA PHE A 225 6.56 10.50 -13.04
C PHE A 225 5.56 9.79 -13.92
N VAL A 226 6.04 8.75 -14.60
CA VAL A 226 5.23 7.94 -15.49
C VAL A 226 5.51 6.45 -15.25
N VAL A 227 4.48 5.66 -15.47
CA VAL A 227 4.58 4.20 -15.55
C VAL A 227 4.29 3.80 -16.99
N ASN A 228 5.31 3.29 -17.67
CA ASN A 228 5.17 2.68 -18.98
C ASN A 228 4.82 1.21 -18.81
N VAL A 229 3.90 0.71 -19.63
CA VAL A 229 3.55 -0.71 -19.72
C VAL A 229 3.56 -1.11 -21.18
N VAL A 230 4.49 -1.96 -21.56
CA VAL A 230 4.57 -2.57 -22.89
C VAL A 230 3.95 -3.95 -22.82
N VAL A 231 2.95 -4.23 -23.65
CA VAL A 231 2.34 -5.56 -23.74
C VAL A 231 3.13 -6.36 -24.78
N GLU A 232 3.93 -7.32 -24.32
CA GLU A 232 4.69 -8.19 -25.24
C GLU A 232 3.82 -9.27 -25.85
N LYS A 233 2.85 -9.77 -25.08
CA LYS A 233 1.93 -10.81 -25.51
C LYS A 233 0.54 -10.55 -24.96
N TRP A 234 -0.48 -10.74 -25.79
CA TRP A 234 -1.89 -10.71 -25.39
C TRP A 234 -2.69 -11.75 -26.20
N GLU A 235 -3.37 -12.65 -25.52
CA GLU A 235 -4.22 -13.69 -26.12
C GLU A 235 -5.57 -13.78 -25.41
N TRP A 236 -6.64 -13.90 -26.18
CA TRP A 236 -7.99 -14.15 -25.67
C TRP A 236 -8.19 -15.65 -25.42
N ALA A 237 -7.39 -16.23 -24.53
CA ALA A 237 -7.34 -17.67 -24.24
C ALA A 237 -6.91 -17.95 -22.79
N GLU A 238 -7.19 -19.16 -22.29
CA GLU A 238 -6.90 -19.61 -20.90
C GLU A 238 -5.41 -19.94 -20.65
N GLY A 239 -4.60 -20.04 -21.71
CA GLY A 239 -3.20 -20.43 -21.62
C GLY A 239 -3.00 -21.95 -21.57
N GLY A 240 -1.83 -22.38 -21.09
CA GLY A 240 -1.45 -23.78 -20.94
C GLY A 240 -1.94 -24.44 -19.63
N PRO A 241 -1.69 -25.74 -19.44
CA PRO A 241 -2.17 -26.49 -18.28
C PRO A 241 -1.66 -25.98 -16.92
N ASP A 242 -0.47 -25.37 -16.89
CA ASP A 242 0.16 -24.86 -15.66
C ASP A 242 -0.16 -23.38 -15.38
N THR A 243 -0.98 -22.74 -16.23
CA THR A 243 -1.25 -21.30 -16.14
C THR A 243 -1.74 -20.88 -14.76
N PHE A 244 -2.67 -21.66 -14.18
CA PHE A 244 -3.29 -21.42 -12.87
C PHE A 244 -2.78 -22.36 -11.77
N LYS A 245 -1.61 -22.97 -11.98
CA LYS A 245 -1.01 -23.85 -10.99
C LYS A 245 -0.12 -23.03 -10.06
N PHE A 246 -0.42 -23.09 -8.76
CA PHE A 246 0.46 -22.60 -7.70
C PHE A 246 1.40 -23.71 -7.26
N GLU A 247 2.69 -23.41 -7.17
CA GLU A 247 3.69 -24.30 -6.60
C GLU A 247 4.27 -23.64 -5.36
N ALA A 248 3.87 -24.12 -4.18
CA ALA A 248 4.39 -23.62 -2.92
C ALA A 248 5.91 -23.84 -2.85
N PRO A 249 6.71 -22.83 -2.44
CA PRO A 249 8.11 -23.04 -2.16
C PRO A 249 8.29 -24.13 -1.10
N LYS A 250 9.34 -24.95 -1.24
CA LYS A 250 9.53 -26.19 -0.47
C LYS A 250 9.43 -26.02 1.05
N ASP A 251 9.92 -24.90 1.57
CA ASP A 251 9.98 -24.61 3.01
C ASP A 251 8.98 -23.51 3.43
N ALA A 252 8.10 -23.08 2.52
CA ALA A 252 7.14 -22.03 2.81
C ALA A 252 5.95 -22.53 3.64
N LYS A 253 5.55 -21.73 4.62
CA LYS A 253 4.38 -22.00 5.47
C LYS A 253 3.11 -21.42 4.86
N ALA A 254 2.03 -22.18 4.95
CA ALA A 254 0.70 -21.75 4.53
C ALA A 254 -0.02 -21.04 5.67
N PHE A 255 -0.69 -19.93 5.37
CA PHE A 255 -1.52 -19.17 6.30
C PHE A 255 -2.93 -19.00 5.74
N ALA A 256 -3.94 -19.00 6.61
CA ALA A 256 -5.33 -18.87 6.18
C ALA A 256 -5.69 -17.44 5.73
N SER A 257 -4.94 -16.44 6.20
CA SER A 257 -5.16 -15.03 5.87
C SER A 257 -3.90 -14.19 6.12
N VAL A 258 -3.92 -12.91 5.70
CA VAL A 258 -2.85 -11.95 6.01
C VAL A 258 -2.74 -11.77 7.52
N GLU A 259 -3.86 -11.74 8.24
CA GLU A 259 -3.91 -11.59 9.69
C GLU A 259 -3.25 -12.79 10.37
N ALA A 260 -3.56 -14.02 9.96
CA ALA A 260 -2.92 -15.22 10.49
C ALA A 260 -1.41 -15.25 10.20
N LEU A 261 -0.99 -14.73 9.03
CA LEU A 261 0.42 -14.55 8.72
C LEU A 261 1.06 -13.53 9.66
N VAL A 262 0.45 -12.36 9.83
CA VAL A 262 0.93 -11.30 10.74
C VAL A 262 0.99 -11.80 12.19
N GLU A 263 -0.05 -12.47 12.69
CA GLU A 263 -0.08 -13.12 14.01
C GLU A 263 1.00 -14.21 14.16
N SER A 264 1.37 -14.88 13.07
CA SER A 264 2.45 -15.86 13.11
C SER A 264 3.85 -15.23 13.03
N MET A 265 3.94 -14.05 12.39
CA MET A 265 5.12 -13.19 12.37
C MET A 265 5.30 -12.48 13.73
N GLU A 266 4.19 -12.27 14.46
CA GLU A 266 4.13 -12.10 15.91
C GLU A 266 4.47 -13.43 16.61
N GLY A 267 5.59 -14.03 16.20
CA GLY A 267 6.19 -15.24 16.73
C GLY A 267 6.61 -15.02 18.19
N GLY A 268 5.64 -15.15 19.08
CA GLY A 268 5.81 -14.90 20.50
C GLY A 268 5.90 -13.41 20.85
N PRO A 269 5.82 -13.10 22.16
CA PRO A 269 5.98 -11.75 22.65
C PRO A 269 7.22 -11.10 22.02
N HIS A 270 7.06 -9.90 21.43
CA HIS A 270 8.16 -9.11 20.89
C HIS A 270 9.37 -9.18 21.84
N PRO A 271 10.63 -9.27 21.38
CA PRO A 271 11.78 -9.59 22.23
C PRO A 271 11.97 -8.71 23.47
N LEU A 272 11.32 -7.54 23.52
CA LEU A 272 11.31 -6.64 24.68
C LEU A 272 10.19 -6.91 25.69
N VAL A 273 9.10 -7.57 25.34
CA VAL A 273 7.98 -7.86 26.25
C VAL A 273 8.48 -8.66 27.46
N GLY A 274 8.07 -8.22 28.65
CA GLY A 274 8.52 -8.72 29.95
C GLY A 274 9.89 -8.19 30.41
N LYS A 275 10.64 -7.48 29.55
CA LYS A 275 11.93 -6.87 29.87
C LYS A 275 11.78 -5.39 30.24
N PRO A 276 12.75 -4.81 30.98
CA PRO A 276 12.81 -3.37 31.18
C PRO A 276 12.81 -2.62 29.84
N ALA A 277 12.02 -1.56 29.72
CA ALA A 277 12.02 -0.71 28.55
C ALA A 277 13.40 -0.04 28.36
N PRO A 278 14.02 -0.14 27.17
CA PRO A 278 15.29 0.54 26.90
C PRO A 278 15.16 2.05 27.09
N ASP A 279 16.02 2.64 27.93
CA ASP A 279 16.01 4.08 28.16
C ASP A 279 16.52 4.84 26.93
N PHE A 280 16.02 6.05 26.73
CA PHE A 280 16.47 6.95 25.68
C PHE A 280 16.24 8.41 26.07
N GLU A 281 16.94 9.30 25.36
CA GLU A 281 16.70 10.73 25.38
C GLU A 281 16.42 11.21 23.96
N ALA A 282 15.37 11.99 23.79
CA ALA A 282 14.94 12.50 22.49
C ALA A 282 14.49 13.96 22.62
N PRO A 283 14.81 14.81 21.64
CA PRO A 283 14.24 16.15 21.59
C PRO A 283 12.78 16.10 21.16
N LEU A 284 11.93 16.84 21.87
CA LEU A 284 10.54 17.09 21.51
C LEU A 284 10.43 18.20 20.45
N MET A 285 9.22 18.46 19.99
CA MET A 285 8.93 19.53 19.02
C MET A 285 9.18 20.94 19.57
N ASP A 286 9.06 21.14 20.88
CA ASP A 286 9.37 22.41 21.57
C ASP A 286 10.86 22.52 21.96
N ASP A 287 11.70 21.61 21.46
CA ASP A 287 13.13 21.46 21.78
C ASP A 287 13.45 21.11 23.24
N SER A 288 12.43 20.85 24.07
CA SER A 288 12.64 20.22 25.36
C SER A 288 13.05 18.75 25.20
N THR A 289 13.66 18.16 26.23
CA THR A 289 14.16 16.79 26.16
C THR A 289 13.23 15.83 26.88
N LEU A 290 12.68 14.87 26.15
CA LEU A 290 12.08 13.66 26.70
C LEU A 290 13.19 12.72 27.16
N LYS A 291 13.09 12.25 28.40
CA LYS A 291 13.90 11.16 28.93
C LYS A 291 12.97 10.09 29.46
N LEU A 292 12.99 8.89 28.87
CA LEU A 292 12.03 7.84 29.20
C LEU A 292 12.11 7.46 30.70
N SER A 293 13.31 7.40 31.26
CA SER A 293 13.54 7.09 32.68
C SER A 293 12.80 7.99 33.68
N LYS A 294 12.32 9.17 33.27
CA LYS A 294 11.52 10.06 34.14
C LYS A 294 10.09 9.55 34.36
N HIS A 295 9.63 8.62 33.51
CA HIS A 295 8.30 8.04 33.55
C HIS A 295 8.29 6.61 34.09
N LEU A 296 9.37 5.85 33.85
CA LEU A 296 9.50 4.47 34.33
C LEU A 296 9.39 4.42 35.87
N GLY A 297 8.61 3.48 36.41
CA GLY A 297 8.36 3.40 37.85
C GLY A 297 7.19 4.25 38.36
N LYS A 298 6.59 5.08 37.50
CA LYS A 298 5.57 6.07 37.89
C LYS A 298 4.34 6.04 36.99
N ASP A 299 4.56 6.19 35.69
CA ASP A 299 3.53 6.33 34.68
C ASP A 299 3.42 5.04 33.85
N VAL A 300 2.25 4.81 33.25
CA VAL A 300 2.11 3.89 32.11
C VAL A 300 2.50 4.68 30.86
N VAL A 301 3.43 4.17 30.06
CA VAL A 301 3.94 4.89 28.88
C VAL A 301 3.53 4.16 27.61
N ILE A 302 2.94 4.90 26.68
CA ILE A 302 2.69 4.45 25.32
C ILE A 302 3.73 5.12 24.42
N LEU A 303 4.52 4.33 23.70
CA LEU A 303 5.40 4.82 22.64
C LEU A 303 4.79 4.40 21.30
N ASP A 304 4.38 5.37 20.49
CA ASP A 304 3.80 5.11 19.17
C ASP A 304 4.80 5.48 18.08
N PHE A 305 5.40 4.48 17.44
CA PHE A 305 6.41 4.66 16.41
C PHE A 305 5.73 4.87 15.05
N TRP A 306 6.08 5.98 14.39
CA TRP A 306 5.41 6.41 13.18
C TRP A 306 6.32 7.25 12.28
N ALA A 307 5.81 7.54 11.08
CA ALA A 307 6.37 8.52 10.16
C ALA A 307 5.25 9.25 9.41
N THR A 308 5.49 10.46 8.90
CA THR A 308 4.46 11.28 8.25
C THR A 308 3.89 10.64 6.97
N TRP A 309 4.71 9.81 6.31
CA TRP A 309 4.33 9.05 5.12
C TRP A 309 3.53 7.77 5.41
N CYS A 310 3.45 7.33 6.67
CA CYS A 310 2.77 6.10 7.04
C CYS A 310 1.24 6.27 7.06
N GLY A 311 0.57 5.82 6.00
CA GLY A 311 -0.89 5.86 5.87
C GLY A 311 -1.64 5.21 7.05
N PRO A 312 -1.35 3.96 7.43
CA PRO A 312 -2.01 3.31 8.56
C PRO A 312 -1.77 4.02 9.91
N CYS A 313 -0.57 4.55 10.14
CA CYS A 313 -0.28 5.35 11.33
C CYS A 313 -1.21 6.56 11.45
N ARG A 314 -1.46 7.26 10.33
CA ARG A 314 -2.34 8.43 10.29
C ARG A 314 -3.79 8.10 10.64
N LEU A 315 -4.23 6.87 10.37
CA LEU A 315 -5.56 6.37 10.76
C LEU A 315 -5.60 5.96 12.23
N ALA A 316 -4.54 5.36 12.76
CA ALA A 316 -4.47 4.86 14.13
C ALA A 316 -4.24 5.96 15.18
N MET A 317 -3.36 6.93 14.91
CA MET A 317 -2.95 7.99 15.85
C MET A 317 -4.11 8.76 16.51
N PRO A 318 -5.18 9.17 15.80
CA PRO A 318 -6.33 9.81 16.45
C PRO A 318 -6.95 8.94 17.55
N VAL A 319 -7.12 7.64 17.29
CA VAL A 319 -7.71 6.68 18.25
C VAL A 319 -6.78 6.46 19.43
N ILE A 320 -5.48 6.24 19.17
CA ILE A 320 -4.46 6.07 20.22
C ILE A 320 -4.42 7.30 21.12
N SER A 321 -4.43 8.50 20.53
CA SER A 321 -4.41 9.77 21.25
C SER A 321 -5.67 9.98 22.08
N GLU A 322 -6.85 9.65 21.55
CA GLU A 322 -8.12 9.79 22.27
C GLU A 322 -8.16 8.86 23.48
N VAL A 323 -7.82 7.58 23.28
CA VAL A 323 -7.79 6.59 24.35
C VAL A 323 -6.74 6.94 25.40
N ALA A 324 -5.55 7.41 25.01
CA ALA A 324 -4.54 7.83 25.97
C ALA A 324 -5.00 9.03 26.83
N GLU A 325 -5.70 10.00 26.22
CA GLU A 325 -6.23 11.17 26.94
C GLU A 325 -7.31 10.76 27.96
N GLU A 326 -8.17 9.78 27.65
CA GLU A 326 -9.16 9.23 28.60
C GLU A 326 -8.52 8.61 29.86
N PHE A 327 -7.27 8.15 29.77
CA PHE A 327 -6.54 7.53 30.88
C PHE A 327 -5.47 8.44 31.50
N LYS A 328 -5.35 9.69 31.06
CA LYS A 328 -4.36 10.66 31.55
C LYS A 328 -4.42 10.86 33.07
N ASP A 329 -5.63 10.99 33.63
CA ASP A 329 -5.84 11.15 35.08
C ASP A 329 -5.48 9.89 35.88
N LYS A 330 -5.27 8.75 35.21
CA LYS A 330 -4.82 7.49 35.81
C LYS A 330 -3.30 7.27 35.68
N GLY A 331 -2.58 8.28 35.18
CA GLY A 331 -1.12 8.26 35.02
C GLY A 331 -0.66 7.57 33.73
N VAL A 332 -1.44 7.66 32.66
CA VAL A 332 -1.01 7.24 31.31
C VAL A 332 -0.42 8.43 30.56
N VAL A 333 0.70 8.23 29.88
CA VAL A 333 1.32 9.22 28.99
C VAL A 333 1.61 8.60 27.63
N LEU A 334 1.40 9.39 26.56
CA LEU A 334 1.65 9.00 25.18
C LEU A 334 2.74 9.86 24.57
N TYR A 335 3.73 9.21 23.96
CA TYR A 335 4.75 9.84 23.14
C TYR A 335 4.77 9.20 21.76
N ALA A 336 4.52 10.01 20.72
CA ALA A 336 4.67 9.57 19.35
C ALA A 336 6.13 9.74 18.92
N ILE A 337 6.82 8.64 18.64
CA ILE A 337 8.22 8.63 18.24
C ILE A 337 8.27 8.68 16.72
N ASN A 338 8.62 9.86 16.19
CA ASN A 338 8.73 10.05 14.76
C ASN A 338 10.13 9.65 14.27
N ASN A 339 10.18 8.74 13.29
CA ASN A 339 11.44 8.13 12.86
C ASN A 339 11.99 8.74 11.56
N ALA A 340 13.27 9.13 11.59
CA ALA A 340 14.07 9.54 10.43
C ALA A 340 13.53 10.73 9.62
N GLU A 341 12.76 11.64 10.23
CA GLU A 341 12.27 12.86 9.59
C GLU A 341 12.75 14.10 10.34
N SER A 342 12.98 15.18 9.61
CA SER A 342 13.40 16.45 10.22
C SER A 342 12.25 17.09 10.99
N LYS A 343 12.58 17.90 12.01
CA LYS A 343 11.60 18.74 12.72
C LYS A 343 10.66 19.50 11.78
N ALA A 344 11.16 20.03 10.67
CA ALA A 344 10.37 20.80 9.72
C ALA A 344 9.31 19.96 8.99
N GLU A 345 9.62 18.71 8.65
CA GLU A 345 8.68 17.77 8.03
C GLU A 345 7.55 17.40 8.99
N ILE A 346 7.92 17.09 10.24
CA ILE A 346 6.97 16.76 11.31
C ILE A 346 6.04 17.95 11.59
N GLU A 347 6.59 19.17 11.74
CA GLU A 347 5.79 20.38 11.95
C GLU A 347 4.80 20.64 10.81
N ALA A 348 5.22 20.42 9.56
CA ALA A 348 4.36 20.61 8.40
C ALA A 348 3.18 19.63 8.43
N PHE A 349 3.41 18.39 8.81
CA PHE A 349 2.36 17.38 8.97
C PHE A 349 1.41 17.72 10.13
N LEU A 350 1.93 18.03 11.32
CA LEU A 350 1.12 18.33 12.51
C LEU A 350 0.18 19.53 12.30
N LYS A 351 0.64 20.56 11.58
CA LYS A 351 -0.20 21.71 11.20
C LYS A 351 -1.40 21.32 10.33
N GLN A 352 -1.26 20.31 9.49
CA GLN A 352 -2.32 19.82 8.61
C GLN A 352 -3.26 18.84 9.30
N SER A 353 -2.71 17.95 10.12
CA SER A 353 -3.46 16.85 10.76
C SER A 353 -4.29 17.30 11.96
N LYS A 354 -3.97 18.46 12.57
CA LYS A 354 -4.61 18.95 13.82
C LYS A 354 -4.54 17.95 14.97
N LEU A 355 -3.58 17.03 14.94
CA LEU A 355 -3.34 16.07 16.01
C LEU A 355 -2.65 16.76 17.19
N ALA A 356 -3.26 16.67 18.37
CA ALA A 356 -2.70 17.17 19.61
C ALA A 356 -1.94 16.04 20.32
N ILE A 357 -0.74 15.73 19.82
CA ILE A 357 0.10 14.64 20.34
C ILE A 357 1.52 15.13 20.63
N THR A 358 2.12 14.62 21.71
CA THR A 358 3.50 14.94 22.06
C THR A 358 4.44 14.09 21.19
N VAL A 359 5.16 14.74 20.29
CA VAL A 359 6.08 14.06 19.36
C VAL A 359 7.53 14.18 19.83
N ALA A 360 8.20 13.05 19.95
CA ALA A 360 9.65 12.96 20.11
C ALA A 360 10.29 12.63 18.77
N ARG A 361 11.43 13.28 18.48
CA ARG A 361 12.13 13.17 17.20
C ARG A 361 13.26 12.16 17.30
N ASP A 362 13.16 11.07 16.53
CA ASP A 362 14.18 10.05 16.35
C ASP A 362 14.86 10.21 14.98
N GLU A 363 15.54 11.34 14.79
CA GLU A 363 16.07 11.77 13.48
C GLU A 363 17.12 10.81 12.90
N ASP A 364 17.82 10.05 13.75
CA ASP A 364 18.84 9.06 13.36
C ASP A 364 18.38 7.60 13.47
N SER A 365 17.09 7.38 13.78
CA SER A 365 16.49 6.06 13.99
C SER A 365 17.09 5.24 15.13
N SER A 366 17.87 5.86 16.03
CA SER A 366 18.53 5.15 17.12
C SER A 366 17.55 4.56 18.12
N ILE A 367 16.43 5.24 18.36
CA ILE A 367 15.37 4.76 19.27
C ILE A 367 14.63 3.61 18.60
N ALA A 368 14.24 3.75 17.33
CA ALA A 368 13.58 2.71 16.56
C ALA A 368 14.43 1.43 16.47
N MET A 369 15.74 1.55 16.22
CA MET A 369 16.67 0.40 16.25
C MET A 369 16.73 -0.25 17.64
N THR A 370 16.80 0.55 18.71
CA THR A 370 16.85 0.06 20.09
C THR A 370 15.57 -0.69 20.46
N TYR A 371 14.43 -0.20 19.99
CA TYR A 371 13.13 -0.81 20.19
C TYR A 371 12.81 -1.94 19.19
N GLN A 372 13.74 -2.27 18.30
CA GLN A 372 13.61 -3.31 17.27
C GLN A 372 12.40 -3.11 16.36
N VAL A 373 12.13 -1.86 15.99
CA VAL A 373 11.06 -1.51 15.06
C VAL A 373 11.34 -2.12 13.70
N THR A 374 10.44 -2.99 13.23
CA THR A 374 10.51 -3.66 11.92
C THR A 374 9.52 -3.12 10.90
N GLY A 375 8.58 -2.27 11.33
CA GLY A 375 7.57 -1.64 10.48
C GLY A 375 6.74 -0.61 11.25
N PHE A 376 5.92 0.14 10.53
CA PHE A 376 5.00 1.13 11.11
C PHE A 376 3.55 0.85 10.72
N PRO A 377 2.57 1.15 11.59
CA PRO A 377 2.74 1.61 12.98
C PRO A 377 3.29 0.50 13.87
N MET A 378 3.99 0.89 14.93
CA MET A 378 4.34 0.00 16.03
C MET A 378 4.09 0.72 17.35
N THR A 379 3.28 0.14 18.23
CA THR A 379 2.93 0.75 19.51
C THR A 379 3.47 -0.10 20.65
N VAL A 380 4.27 0.49 21.53
CA VAL A 380 4.88 -0.17 22.68
C VAL A 380 4.19 0.29 23.96
N MET A 381 3.70 -0.67 24.74
CA MET A 381 3.02 -0.44 26.01
C MET A 381 3.97 -0.75 27.16
N ILE A 382 4.24 0.23 28.01
CA ILE A 382 5.16 0.11 29.15
C ILE A 382 4.36 0.32 30.43
N GLY A 383 4.40 -0.66 31.33
CA GLY A 383 3.70 -0.62 32.61
C GLY A 383 4.40 0.29 33.63
N LYS A 384 3.72 0.55 34.76
CA LYS A 384 4.31 1.30 35.89
C LYS A 384 5.57 0.65 36.46
N SER A 385 5.75 -0.65 36.23
CA SER A 385 6.97 -1.39 36.58
C SER A 385 8.21 -0.96 35.79
N GLY A 386 8.03 -0.21 34.70
CA GLY A 386 9.06 0.14 33.72
C GLY A 386 9.40 -1.00 32.75
N LYS A 387 8.60 -2.08 32.73
CA LYS A 387 8.73 -3.17 31.77
C LYS A 387 7.84 -2.94 30.56
N VAL A 388 8.25 -3.46 29.42
CA VAL A 388 7.40 -3.56 28.23
C VAL A 388 6.36 -4.66 28.50
N GLU A 389 5.10 -4.30 28.46
CA GLU A 389 3.96 -5.14 28.79
C GLU A 389 3.30 -5.70 27.53
N ASN A 390 3.30 -4.92 26.44
CA ASN A 390 2.90 -5.39 25.13
C ASN A 390 3.56 -4.58 24.00
N VAL A 391 3.59 -5.14 22.80
CA VAL A 391 4.02 -4.47 21.57
C VAL A 391 3.06 -4.86 20.45
N HIS A 392 2.39 -3.86 19.87
CA HIS A 392 1.51 -4.01 18.72
C HIS A 392 2.28 -3.72 17.44
N LEU A 393 2.21 -4.63 16.46
CA LEU A 393 2.81 -4.45 15.14
C LEU A 393 1.72 -4.28 14.08
N GLY A 394 1.78 -3.19 13.33
CA GLY A 394 0.83 -2.91 12.24
C GLY A 394 -0.52 -2.38 12.69
N PHE A 395 -1.48 -2.37 11.76
CA PHE A 395 -2.82 -1.81 11.95
C PHE A 395 -3.88 -2.80 11.45
N GLN A 396 -4.77 -3.24 12.34
CA GLN A 396 -5.81 -4.23 12.03
C GLN A 396 -7.15 -3.58 11.67
N SER A 397 -7.76 -2.83 12.61
CA SER A 397 -8.99 -2.04 12.38
C SER A 397 -9.17 -0.98 13.48
N LEU A 398 -9.97 0.06 13.22
CA LEU A 398 -10.19 1.15 14.19
C LEU A 398 -10.99 0.71 15.43
N GLU A 399 -12.00 -0.15 15.24
CA GLU A 399 -12.86 -0.62 16.33
C GLU A 399 -12.08 -1.54 17.28
N ASN A 400 -11.35 -2.51 16.74
CA ASN A 400 -10.53 -3.43 17.52
C ASN A 400 -9.40 -2.68 18.25
N LEU A 401 -8.77 -1.69 17.58
CA LEU A 401 -7.71 -0.89 18.18
C LEU A 401 -8.18 -0.15 19.44
N ARG A 402 -9.36 0.48 19.41
CA ARG A 402 -9.89 1.20 20.57
C ARG A 402 -10.17 0.25 21.74
N GLU A 403 -10.87 -0.85 21.47
CA GLU A 403 -11.24 -1.84 22.49
C GLU A 403 -10.01 -2.45 23.15
N GLN A 404 -9.03 -2.85 22.33
CA GLN A 404 -7.78 -3.45 22.79
C GLN A 404 -6.98 -2.49 23.69
N LEU A 405 -6.73 -1.26 23.23
CA LEU A 405 -6.00 -0.26 24.04
C LEU A 405 -6.74 0.10 25.33
N THR A 406 -8.07 0.23 25.28
CA THR A 406 -8.89 0.53 26.46
C THR A 406 -8.77 -0.59 27.50
N THR A 407 -8.78 -1.84 27.05
CA THR A 407 -8.63 -3.02 27.91
C THR A 407 -7.24 -3.06 28.55
N GLU A 408 -6.19 -2.91 27.74
CA GLU A 408 -4.80 -2.92 28.21
C GLU A 408 -4.53 -1.79 29.20
N LEU A 409 -4.91 -0.55 28.88
CA LEU A 409 -4.71 0.58 29.77
C LEU A 409 -5.54 0.47 31.06
N SER A 410 -6.68 -0.20 31.03
CA SER A 410 -7.47 -0.49 32.25
C SER A 410 -6.75 -1.44 33.20
N VAL A 411 -5.96 -2.38 32.69
CA VAL A 411 -5.11 -3.27 33.48
C VAL A 411 -3.87 -2.50 33.97
N LEU A 412 -3.12 -1.90 33.04
CA LEU A 412 -1.85 -1.23 33.35
C LEU A 412 -2.01 -0.03 34.29
N SER A 413 -3.11 0.73 34.17
CA SER A 413 -3.36 1.88 35.04
C SER A 413 -3.56 1.50 36.52
N LYS A 414 -4.02 0.27 36.78
CA LYS A 414 -4.11 -0.31 38.14
C LYS A 414 -2.76 -0.82 38.67
N GLY A 415 -1.72 -0.84 37.83
CA GLY A 415 -0.40 -1.39 38.14
C GLY A 415 -0.31 -2.90 37.95
N GLU A 416 -1.28 -3.50 37.28
CA GLU A 416 -1.28 -4.93 36.92
C GLU A 416 -0.44 -5.16 35.65
N SER A 417 0.04 -6.40 35.47
CA SER A 417 0.88 -6.83 34.35
C SER A 417 0.04 -7.44 33.24
N LEU A 418 0.38 -7.18 31.97
CA LEU A 418 -0.23 -7.88 30.82
C LEU A 418 0.52 -9.18 30.50
N VAL A 419 1.77 -9.28 30.94
CA VAL A 419 2.56 -10.50 30.81
C VAL A 419 2.19 -11.44 31.96
N GLU A 420 1.67 -12.63 31.66
CA GLU A 420 1.44 -13.67 32.68
C GLU A 420 2.76 -14.03 33.38
N SER A 421 2.76 -14.05 34.71
CA SER A 421 3.89 -14.54 35.48
C SER A 421 4.05 -16.03 35.23
N LYS A 422 5.12 -16.43 34.53
CA LYS A 422 5.60 -17.82 34.59
C LYS A 422 6.12 -18.05 36.00
N GLU A 423 5.29 -18.62 36.88
CA GLU A 423 5.75 -19.30 38.10
C GLU A 423 6.49 -20.61 37.74
#